data_AF-X0Z9P1-F1
#
_entry.id   AF-X0Z9P1-F1
#
_cell.length_a   1.000
_cell.length_b   1.000
_cell.length_c   1.000
_cell.angle_alpha   90.00
_cell.angle_beta   90.00
_cell.angle_gamma   90.00
#
_symmetry.space_group_name_H-M   'P 1'
#
loop_
_entity.id
_entity.type
_entity.pdbx_description
1 polymer ?
#
loop_
_entity_poly.entity_id
_entity_poly.type
_entity_poly.pdbx_seq_one_letter_code
_entity_poly.pdbx_strand_id
1 'polypeptide(L)'
;NTVIEKGEVTSSLVGPLVALHHQALLIAAIWPGGRGNVSAGALVGSNHTGRAADQEIMIGEGVFFGLGVNVKLPIDLMRAPYTIIAPGPLVSPQRMEFPFSLVREPGAELAEAFARAKPRQPVPHEMLPGWVLAESPYTVVRAGKKYRDRYRAKRSPLDTDPLRPEVLALVRDARDRLRAAPEKDIYTGEEIPGLGACAMSEAGR
;
A
#
# COMPACT_ATOMS: atom_id res chain seq x y z
N ASN A 1 -15.35 -14.41 1.29
CA ASN A 1 -15.13 -14.25 2.74
C ASN A 1 -13.64 -14.10 3.01
N THR A 2 -13.27 -13.57 4.18
CA THR A 2 -11.87 -13.51 4.65
C THR A 2 -11.35 -14.92 4.94
N VAL A 3 -10.07 -15.18 4.63
CA VAL A 3 -9.43 -16.49 4.76
C VAL A 3 -8.08 -16.33 5.46
N ILE A 4 -7.97 -16.87 6.67
CA ILE A 4 -6.73 -16.92 7.45
C ILE A 4 -6.36 -18.40 7.60
N GLU A 5 -5.32 -18.85 6.91
CA GLU A 5 -4.88 -20.25 6.93
C GLU A 5 -3.72 -20.47 7.92
N LYS A 6 -2.71 -19.61 7.86
CA LYS A 6 -1.47 -19.76 8.65
C LYS A 6 -0.97 -18.44 9.28
N GLY A 7 -1.71 -17.35 9.13
CA GLY A 7 -1.29 -16.04 9.66
C GLY A 7 -1.70 -15.80 11.11
N GLU A 8 -0.93 -14.98 11.82
CA GLU A 8 -1.30 -14.41 13.11
C GLU A 8 -1.98 -13.05 12.89
N VAL A 9 -3.22 -12.92 13.38
CA VAL A 9 -3.99 -11.68 13.32
C VAL A 9 -4.44 -11.33 14.72
N THR A 10 -3.96 -10.20 15.26
CA THR A 10 -4.26 -9.79 16.64
C THR A 10 -4.54 -8.29 16.74
N SER A 11 -5.39 -7.89 17.68
CA SER A 11 -5.81 -6.49 17.89
C SER A 11 -6.15 -5.74 16.59
N SER A 12 -6.88 -6.40 15.68
CA SER A 12 -7.11 -5.90 14.32
C SER A 12 -8.59 -5.98 13.91
N LEU A 13 -9.07 -4.93 13.26
CA LEU A 13 -10.36 -4.91 12.56
C LEU A 13 -10.14 -5.28 11.09
N VAL A 14 -10.48 -6.51 10.70
CA VAL A 14 -10.24 -7.03 9.35
C VAL A 14 -11.54 -7.16 8.57
N GLY A 15 -11.62 -6.44 7.45
CA GLY A 15 -12.73 -6.44 6.52
C GLY A 15 -12.86 -7.73 5.72
N PRO A 16 -13.85 -7.81 4.81
CA PRO A 16 -14.12 -9.00 4.03
C PRO A 16 -13.03 -9.28 2.99
N LEU A 17 -12.87 -10.54 2.60
CA LEU A 17 -12.00 -10.94 1.47
C LEU A 17 -10.52 -10.62 1.67
N VAL A 18 -10.07 -10.43 2.92
CA VAL A 18 -8.65 -10.41 3.25
C VAL A 18 -8.12 -11.84 3.25
N ALA A 19 -6.90 -12.05 2.77
CA ALA A 19 -6.30 -13.37 2.67
C ALA A 19 -4.89 -13.43 3.28
N LEU A 20 -4.69 -14.46 4.13
CA LEU A 20 -3.42 -14.83 4.75
C LEU A 20 -3.21 -16.34 4.58
N HIS A 21 -2.64 -16.75 3.44
CA HIS A 21 -2.45 -18.16 3.07
C HIS A 21 -1.21 -18.81 3.72
N HIS A 22 -0.26 -18.00 4.16
CA HIS A 22 1.03 -18.44 4.70
C HIS A 22 1.29 -17.80 6.06
N GLN A 23 2.36 -18.22 6.73
CA GLN A 23 2.80 -17.59 7.97
C GLN A 23 3.11 -16.12 7.72
N ALA A 24 2.38 -15.23 8.38
CA ALA A 24 2.52 -13.79 8.32
C ALA A 24 1.95 -13.19 9.61
N LEU A 25 2.31 -11.95 9.93
CA LEU A 25 1.82 -11.21 11.09
C LEU A 25 1.02 -9.99 10.62
N LEU A 26 -0.17 -9.80 11.21
CA LEU A 26 -0.99 -8.60 11.07
C LEU A 26 -1.46 -8.17 12.47
N ILE A 27 -0.95 -7.05 12.96
CA ILE A 27 -1.24 -6.52 14.30
C ILE A 27 -1.60 -5.04 14.24
N ALA A 28 -2.48 -4.60 15.15
CA ALA A 28 -2.90 -3.21 15.30
C ALA A 28 -3.43 -2.60 13.99
N ALA A 29 -4.17 -3.40 13.21
CA ALA A 29 -4.60 -3.03 11.88
C ALA A 29 -6.09 -2.68 11.81
N ILE A 30 -6.39 -1.55 11.19
CA ILE A 30 -7.74 -1.12 10.80
C ILE A 30 -7.87 -1.29 9.29
N TRP A 31 -8.52 -2.37 8.84
CA TRP A 31 -8.68 -2.72 7.43
C TRP A 31 -10.14 -3.02 7.03
N PRO A 32 -11.09 -2.09 7.25
CA PRO A 32 -12.51 -2.34 7.05
C PRO A 32 -12.87 -2.64 5.58
N GLY A 33 -12.17 -2.04 4.62
CA GLY A 33 -12.38 -2.27 3.19
C GLY A 33 -11.96 -3.66 2.71
N GLY A 34 -11.08 -4.32 3.47
CA GLY A 34 -10.59 -5.67 3.19
C GLY A 34 -10.04 -5.86 1.78
N ARG A 35 -10.42 -6.96 1.10
CA ARG A 35 -10.09 -7.31 -0.30
C ARG A 35 -8.60 -7.50 -0.62
N GLY A 36 -7.71 -7.30 0.35
CA GLY A 36 -6.27 -7.40 0.15
C GLY A 36 -5.66 -8.73 0.57
N ASN A 37 -4.33 -8.74 0.61
CA ASN A 37 -3.55 -9.95 0.86
C ASN A 37 -2.31 -9.61 1.70
N VAL A 38 -1.94 -10.53 2.59
CA VAL A 38 -0.67 -10.48 3.31
C VAL A 38 0.12 -11.75 2.96
N SER A 39 1.25 -11.56 2.29
CA SER A 39 2.08 -12.64 1.77
C SER A 39 2.91 -13.32 2.86
N ALA A 40 3.51 -14.46 2.52
CA ALA A 40 4.38 -15.20 3.43
C ALA A 40 5.52 -14.33 3.99
N GLY A 41 5.76 -14.45 5.29
CA GLY A 41 6.82 -13.75 6.02
C GLY A 41 6.57 -12.26 6.22
N ALA A 42 5.48 -11.68 5.71
CA ALA A 42 5.19 -10.27 5.94
C ALA A 42 4.89 -10.01 7.42
N LEU A 43 5.56 -9.02 8.00
CA LEU A 43 5.38 -8.53 9.36
C LEU A 43 4.72 -7.15 9.34
N VAL A 44 3.38 -7.14 9.25
CA VAL A 44 2.59 -5.91 9.20
C VAL A 44 2.26 -5.46 10.62
N GLY A 45 2.91 -4.39 11.09
CA GLY A 45 2.75 -3.87 12.44
C GLY A 45 3.84 -4.30 13.44
N SER A 46 5.03 -4.68 12.95
CA SER A 46 6.17 -5.06 13.80
C SER A 46 6.73 -3.84 14.56
N ASN A 47 6.09 -3.40 15.65
CA ASN A 47 6.45 -2.15 16.33
C ASN A 47 7.27 -2.28 17.63
N HIS A 48 8.07 -3.35 17.79
CA HIS A 48 9.02 -3.51 18.90
C HIS A 48 10.22 -2.53 18.81
N THR A 49 9.95 -1.22 18.81
CA THR A 49 10.96 -0.17 18.64
C THR A 49 11.48 0.36 19.97
N GLY A 50 10.80 0.03 21.08
CA GLY A 50 11.13 0.54 22.43
C GLY A 50 11.01 2.06 22.56
N ARG A 51 10.45 2.75 21.55
CA ARG A 51 10.47 4.21 21.43
C ARG A 51 9.16 4.90 21.80
N ALA A 52 8.03 4.25 21.51
CA ALA A 52 6.70 4.80 21.73
C ALA A 52 5.71 3.66 22.03
N ALA A 53 4.52 4.01 22.53
CA ALA A 53 3.42 3.06 22.65
C ALA A 53 3.05 2.49 21.28
N ASP A 54 2.45 1.29 21.27
CA ASP A 54 1.96 0.67 20.05
C ASP A 54 0.98 1.61 19.34
N GLN A 55 1.26 1.86 18.06
CA GLN A 55 0.44 2.67 17.16
C GLN A 55 -0.35 1.73 16.26
N GLU A 56 -1.07 2.29 15.28
CA GLU A 56 -1.94 1.51 14.39
C GLU A 56 -1.55 1.69 12.93
N ILE A 57 -1.97 0.75 12.10
CA ILE A 57 -1.99 0.88 10.64
C ILE A 57 -3.43 0.97 10.13
N MET A 58 -3.71 1.98 9.33
CA MET A 58 -4.97 2.10 8.61
C MET A 58 -4.75 1.66 7.17
N ILE A 59 -5.48 0.63 6.72
CA ILE A 59 -5.21 -0.05 5.45
C ILE A 59 -6.34 0.19 4.46
N GLY A 60 -6.02 0.74 3.30
CA GLY A 60 -6.92 0.85 2.16
C GLY A 60 -7.33 -0.53 1.65
N GLU A 61 -8.51 -0.63 1.05
CA GLU A 61 -8.95 -1.89 0.45
C GLU A 61 -7.94 -2.41 -0.59
N GLY A 62 -7.88 -3.73 -0.78
CA GLY A 62 -7.11 -4.33 -1.86
C GLY A 62 -5.59 -4.19 -1.75
N VAL A 63 -5.06 -3.54 -0.70
CA VAL A 63 -3.62 -3.43 -0.46
C VAL A 63 -3.00 -4.81 -0.39
N PHE A 64 -1.84 -4.96 -1.03
CA PHE A 64 -1.09 -6.20 -1.08
C PHE A 64 0.25 -6.01 -0.38
N PHE A 65 0.45 -6.72 0.72
CA PHE A 65 1.75 -6.77 1.40
C PHE A 65 2.58 -7.93 0.84
N GLY A 66 3.70 -7.59 0.21
CA GLY A 66 4.61 -8.52 -0.44
C GLY A 66 5.37 -9.44 0.52
N LEU A 67 6.07 -10.41 -0.05
CA LEU A 67 6.80 -11.42 0.71
C LEU A 67 7.83 -10.78 1.65
N GLY A 68 7.85 -11.21 2.92
CA GLY A 68 8.87 -10.77 3.88
C GLY A 68 8.84 -9.28 4.24
N VAL A 69 7.83 -8.51 3.82
CA VAL A 69 7.81 -7.07 4.08
C VAL A 69 7.67 -6.77 5.57
N ASN A 70 8.50 -5.88 6.11
CA ASN A 70 8.33 -5.37 7.47
C ASN A 70 7.71 -3.98 7.45
N VAL A 71 6.60 -3.79 8.16
CA VAL A 71 5.88 -2.51 8.18
C VAL A 71 5.92 -1.94 9.60
N LYS A 72 6.51 -0.75 9.76
CA LYS A 72 6.59 -0.02 11.04
C LYS A 72 5.43 0.95 11.17
N LEU A 73 4.93 1.10 12.39
CA LEU A 73 3.77 1.94 12.71
C LEU A 73 4.21 3.36 13.13
N PRO A 74 3.38 4.40 12.93
CA PRO A 74 2.06 4.34 12.30
C PRO A 74 2.14 4.35 10.76
N ILE A 75 1.14 3.75 10.10
CA ILE A 75 0.95 3.91 8.66
C ILE A 75 -0.51 4.22 8.33
N ASP A 76 -0.72 5.09 7.34
CA ASP A 76 -2.04 5.36 6.76
C ASP A 76 -2.04 5.13 5.24
N LEU A 77 -2.76 4.11 4.81
CA LEU A 77 -2.98 3.72 3.41
C LEU A 77 -4.45 3.83 3.01
N MET A 78 -5.31 4.50 3.80
CA MET A 78 -6.76 4.55 3.54
C MET A 78 -7.08 5.15 2.17
N ARG A 79 -6.21 6.03 1.68
CA ARG A 79 -6.31 6.68 0.36
C ARG A 79 -5.40 6.06 -0.70
N ALA A 80 -4.80 4.89 -0.42
CA ALA A 80 -3.97 4.12 -1.36
C ALA A 80 -4.53 2.70 -1.61
N PRO A 81 -5.81 2.56 -2.02
CA PRO A 81 -6.38 1.25 -2.29
C PRO A 81 -5.68 0.56 -3.45
N TYR A 82 -5.64 -0.77 -3.41
CA TYR A 82 -5.03 -1.63 -4.43
C TYR A 82 -3.53 -1.41 -4.67
N THR A 83 -2.85 -0.73 -3.75
CA THR A 83 -1.40 -0.55 -3.78
C THR A 83 -0.68 -1.82 -3.38
N ILE A 84 0.38 -2.14 -4.12
CA ILE A 84 1.30 -3.24 -3.86
C ILE A 84 2.50 -2.69 -3.12
N ILE A 85 2.76 -3.21 -1.93
CA ILE A 85 4.03 -3.05 -1.25
C ILE A 85 4.88 -4.26 -1.62
N ALA A 86 5.94 -4.03 -2.40
CA ALA A 86 6.82 -5.08 -2.89
C ALA A 86 7.54 -5.81 -1.74
N PRO A 87 8.06 -7.02 -1.98
CA PRO A 87 8.98 -7.66 -1.07
C PRO A 87 10.15 -6.73 -0.74
N GLY A 88 10.55 -6.64 0.52
CA GLY A 88 11.62 -5.72 0.92
C GLY A 88 11.69 -5.50 2.43
N PRO A 89 12.79 -4.91 2.92
CA PRO A 89 13.13 -5.05 4.33
C PRO A 89 12.35 -4.15 5.27
N LEU A 90 11.92 -2.93 4.91
CA LEU A 90 11.31 -2.03 5.89
C LEU A 90 10.51 -0.85 5.32
N VAL A 91 9.19 -0.87 5.42
CA VAL A 91 8.37 0.34 5.21
C VAL A 91 8.36 1.17 6.49
N SER A 92 8.89 2.39 6.39
CA SER A 92 8.92 3.37 7.48
C SER A 92 7.53 3.96 7.75
N PRO A 93 7.30 4.52 8.96
CA PRO A 93 6.04 5.15 9.29
C PRO A 93 5.71 6.33 8.37
N GLN A 94 4.54 6.30 7.73
CA GLN A 94 4.14 7.29 6.73
C GLN A 94 2.66 7.19 6.33
N ARG A 95 2.17 8.22 5.65
CA ARG A 95 0.86 8.22 4.96
C ARG A 95 1.06 8.23 3.46
N MET A 96 0.39 7.31 2.75
CA MET A 96 0.44 7.20 1.29
C MET A 96 -0.97 7.32 0.71
N GLU A 97 -1.11 8.08 -0.37
CA GLU A 97 -2.41 8.43 -0.96
C GLU A 97 -2.47 8.23 -2.48
N PHE A 98 -1.68 7.27 -2.99
CA PHE A 98 -1.67 6.93 -4.39
C PHE A 98 -2.28 5.54 -4.59
N PRO A 99 -3.51 5.43 -5.12
CA PRO A 99 -4.13 4.16 -5.46
C PRO A 99 -3.36 3.39 -6.53
N PHE A 100 -3.49 2.06 -6.54
CA PHE A 100 -2.94 1.18 -7.57
C PHE A 100 -1.43 1.33 -7.77
N SER A 101 -0.70 1.76 -6.75
CA SER A 101 0.72 2.02 -6.85
C SER A 101 1.55 0.77 -6.64
N LEU A 102 2.81 0.81 -7.06
CA LEU A 102 3.84 -0.11 -6.60
C LEU A 102 4.80 0.66 -5.69
N VAL A 103 5.02 0.17 -4.48
CA VAL A 103 6.04 0.67 -3.54
C VAL A 103 7.14 -0.37 -3.46
N ARG A 104 8.38 -0.01 -3.80
CA ARG A 104 9.51 -0.95 -3.88
C ARG A 104 10.81 -0.31 -3.39
N GLU A 105 11.87 -1.12 -3.29
CA GLU A 105 13.21 -0.55 -3.15
C GLU A 105 13.56 0.31 -4.38
N PRO A 106 14.23 1.46 -4.17
CA PRO A 106 14.55 2.36 -5.25
C PRO A 106 15.58 1.73 -6.20
N GLY A 107 15.43 2.03 -7.49
CA GLY A 107 16.51 1.79 -8.46
C GLY A 107 17.77 2.59 -8.11
N ALA A 108 18.93 2.14 -8.60
CA ALA A 108 20.22 2.77 -8.32
C ALA A 108 20.25 4.27 -8.65
N GLU A 109 19.69 4.66 -9.80
CA GLU A 109 19.64 6.06 -10.24
C GLU A 109 18.86 6.96 -9.28
N LEU A 110 17.66 6.53 -8.87
CA LEU A 110 16.85 7.29 -7.90
C LEU A 110 17.54 7.35 -6.54
N ALA A 111 18.14 6.23 -6.09
CA ALA A 111 18.85 6.17 -4.82
C ALA A 111 20.04 7.15 -4.76
N GLU A 112 20.86 7.17 -5.81
CA GLU A 112 21.99 8.09 -5.93
C GLU A 112 21.55 9.55 -6.02
N ALA A 113 20.54 9.82 -6.84
CA ALA A 113 20.01 11.16 -7.01
C ALA A 113 19.41 11.68 -5.69
N PHE A 114 18.69 10.82 -4.94
CA PHE A 114 18.12 11.18 -3.64
C PHE A 114 19.23 11.43 -2.60
N ALA A 115 20.24 10.55 -2.53
CA ALA A 115 21.36 10.72 -1.61
C ALA A 115 22.13 12.03 -1.85
N ARG A 116 22.24 12.47 -3.11
CA ARG A 116 22.83 13.78 -3.46
C ARG A 116 21.93 14.95 -3.03
N ALA A 117 20.62 14.86 -3.24
CA ALA A 117 19.67 15.92 -2.92
C ALA A 117 19.41 16.05 -1.41
N LYS A 118 19.41 14.94 -0.67
CA LYS A 118 19.05 14.84 0.75
C LYS A 118 20.08 13.98 1.52
N PRO A 119 21.36 14.38 1.62
CA PRO A 119 22.47 13.53 2.11
C PRO A 119 22.39 13.09 3.58
N ARG A 120 21.50 13.70 4.37
CA ARG A 120 21.29 13.37 5.79
C ARG A 120 20.06 12.49 6.02
N GLN A 121 19.35 12.11 4.96
CA GLN A 121 18.15 11.28 5.04
C GLN A 121 18.45 9.88 4.50
N PRO A 122 17.91 8.82 5.12
CA PRO A 122 18.02 7.48 4.55
C PRO A 122 17.29 7.44 3.21
N VAL A 123 17.82 6.65 2.26
CA VAL A 123 17.19 6.50 0.96
C VAL A 123 15.80 5.86 1.15
N PRO A 124 14.73 6.50 0.66
CA PRO A 124 13.38 6.01 0.84
C PRO A 124 13.02 4.90 -0.16
N HIS A 125 11.84 4.32 0.01
CA HIS A 125 11.25 3.48 -1.01
C HIS A 125 10.89 4.32 -2.24
N GLU A 126 10.89 3.68 -3.41
CA GLU A 126 10.33 4.24 -4.63
C GLU A 126 8.84 3.94 -4.71
N MET A 127 8.04 4.96 -4.99
CA MET A 127 6.63 4.80 -5.34
C MET A 127 6.44 5.03 -6.84
N LEU A 128 5.74 4.10 -7.48
CA LEU A 128 5.27 4.20 -8.87
C LEU A 128 3.73 4.29 -8.86
N PRO A 129 3.16 5.50 -8.92
CA PRO A 129 1.72 5.70 -8.93
C PRO A 129 1.02 5.00 -10.10
N GLY A 130 -0.13 4.36 -9.83
CA GLY A 130 -0.94 3.74 -10.89
C GLY A 130 -0.29 2.53 -11.59
N TRP A 131 0.88 2.07 -11.14
CA TRP A 131 1.62 0.95 -11.74
C TRP A 131 0.75 -0.30 -11.96
N VAL A 132 -0.14 -0.64 -11.01
CA VAL A 132 -1.01 -1.81 -11.15
C VAL A 132 -2.00 -1.65 -12.32
N LEU A 133 -2.46 -0.43 -12.60
CA LEU A 133 -3.33 -0.16 -13.75
C LEU A 133 -2.56 -0.24 -15.07
N ALA A 134 -1.32 0.28 -15.09
CA ALA A 134 -0.49 0.32 -16.29
C ALA A 134 0.08 -1.07 -16.65
N GLU A 135 0.71 -1.73 -15.69
CA GLU A 135 1.50 -2.95 -15.91
C GLU A 135 0.74 -4.24 -15.58
N SER A 136 -0.35 -4.16 -14.80
CA SER A 136 -1.11 -5.35 -14.39
C SER A 136 -2.64 -5.17 -14.43
N PRO A 137 -3.23 -4.63 -15.51
CA PRO A 137 -4.68 -4.42 -15.59
C PRO A 137 -5.47 -5.73 -15.43
N TYR A 138 -4.89 -6.86 -15.87
CA TYR A 138 -5.46 -8.19 -15.65
C TYR A 138 -5.68 -8.51 -14.16
N THR A 139 -4.76 -8.09 -13.28
CA THR A 139 -4.89 -8.32 -11.82
C THR A 139 -6.11 -7.62 -11.25
N VAL A 140 -6.40 -6.39 -11.70
CA VAL A 140 -7.57 -5.61 -11.28
C VAL A 140 -8.87 -6.31 -11.72
N VAL A 141 -8.98 -6.68 -12.99
CA VAL A 141 -10.17 -7.38 -13.52
C VAL A 141 -10.37 -8.73 -12.82
N ARG A 142 -9.28 -9.49 -12.62
CA ARG A 142 -9.29 -10.77 -11.93
C ARG A 142 -9.69 -10.62 -10.47
N ALA A 143 -9.25 -9.56 -9.79
CA ALA A 143 -9.63 -9.26 -8.42
C ALA A 143 -11.15 -9.07 -8.31
N GLY A 144 -11.74 -8.22 -9.16
CA GLY A 144 -13.19 -8.01 -9.19
C GLY A 144 -13.99 -9.30 -9.42
N LYS A 145 -13.55 -10.14 -10.38
CA LYS A 145 -14.15 -11.47 -10.59
C LYS A 145 -14.05 -12.34 -9.32
N LYS A 146 -12.86 -12.43 -8.71
CA LYS A 146 -12.65 -13.21 -7.48
C LYS A 146 -13.54 -12.71 -6.34
N TYR A 147 -13.71 -11.40 -6.19
CA TYR A 147 -14.55 -10.83 -5.14
C TYR A 147 -16.01 -11.27 -5.32
N ARG A 148 -16.54 -11.18 -6.55
CA ARG A 148 -17.89 -11.72 -6.88
C ARG A 148 -18.02 -13.20 -6.58
N ASP A 149 -17.05 -14.00 -7.00
CA ASP A 149 -17.11 -15.46 -6.86
C ASP A 149 -16.98 -15.93 -5.40
N ARG A 150 -16.25 -15.17 -4.56
CA ARG A 150 -15.88 -15.56 -3.19
C ARG A 150 -16.70 -14.88 -2.11
N TYR A 151 -17.35 -13.75 -2.38
CA TYR A 151 -18.17 -13.07 -1.40
C TYR A 151 -19.51 -13.81 -1.25
N ARG A 152 -19.81 -14.29 -0.04
CA ARG A 152 -21.00 -15.11 0.22
C ARG A 152 -21.88 -14.53 1.33
N ALA A 153 -21.43 -13.48 2.02
CA ALA A 153 -22.22 -12.85 3.08
C ALA A 153 -23.44 -12.16 2.47
N LYS A 154 -24.60 -12.35 3.12
CA LYS A 154 -25.91 -11.85 2.64
C LYS A 154 -26.38 -10.61 3.38
N ARG A 155 -25.94 -10.43 4.63
CA ARG A 155 -26.40 -9.35 5.54
C ARG A 155 -25.67 -8.03 5.33
N SER A 156 -24.54 -8.08 4.63
CA SER A 156 -23.74 -6.91 4.29
C SER A 156 -23.51 -6.98 2.79
N PRO A 157 -24.20 -6.20 1.96
CA PRO A 157 -23.87 -6.13 0.55
C PRO A 157 -22.47 -5.53 0.39
N LEU A 158 -21.74 -6.01 -0.60
CA LEU A 158 -20.40 -5.54 -0.92
C LEU A 158 -20.33 -5.25 -2.41
N ASP A 159 -20.03 -4.02 -2.79
CA ASP A 159 -19.63 -3.73 -4.16
C ASP A 159 -18.30 -4.42 -4.44
N THR A 160 -18.21 -5.18 -5.52
CA THR A 160 -17.05 -6.02 -5.82
C THR A 160 -16.19 -5.43 -6.93
N ASP A 161 -16.57 -4.27 -7.48
CA ASP A 161 -15.78 -3.58 -8.48
C ASP A 161 -14.59 -2.83 -7.85
N PRO A 162 -13.34 -3.17 -8.23
CA PRO A 162 -12.16 -2.42 -7.81
C PRO A 162 -12.12 -0.99 -8.38
N LEU A 163 -12.85 -0.71 -9.46
CA LEU A 163 -12.88 0.56 -10.18
C LEU A 163 -14.17 1.34 -9.95
N ARG A 164 -14.82 1.14 -8.79
CA ARG A 164 -16.02 1.87 -8.41
C ARG A 164 -15.78 3.38 -8.23
N PRO A 165 -16.82 4.23 -8.32
CA PRO A 165 -16.67 5.68 -8.41
C PRO A 165 -15.82 6.32 -7.30
N GLU A 166 -15.91 5.84 -6.06
CA GLU A 166 -15.12 6.35 -4.94
C GLU A 166 -13.61 6.04 -5.09
N VAL A 167 -13.25 4.90 -5.67
CA VAL A 167 -11.85 4.56 -5.95
C VAL A 167 -11.34 5.40 -7.11
N LEU A 168 -12.15 5.56 -8.15
CA LEU A 168 -11.80 6.42 -9.29
C LEU A 168 -11.68 7.89 -8.89
N ALA A 169 -12.41 8.35 -7.87
CA ALA A 169 -12.24 9.69 -7.31
C ALA A 169 -10.85 9.86 -6.68
N LEU A 170 -10.35 8.86 -5.94
CA LEU A 170 -8.98 8.85 -5.41
C LEU A 170 -7.93 8.81 -6.54
N VAL A 171 -8.19 8.06 -7.61
CA VAL A 171 -7.29 8.01 -8.78
C VAL A 171 -7.21 9.37 -9.46
N ARG A 172 -8.35 10.06 -9.63
CA ARG A 172 -8.38 11.42 -10.22
C ARG A 172 -7.62 12.42 -9.35
N ASP A 173 -7.89 12.42 -8.05
CA ASP A 173 -7.19 13.27 -7.07
C ASP A 173 -5.67 13.04 -7.10
N ALA A 174 -5.23 11.78 -7.09
CA ALA A 174 -3.83 11.41 -7.20
C ALA A 174 -3.19 11.90 -8.52
N ARG A 175 -3.85 11.64 -9.65
CA ARG A 175 -3.38 12.09 -10.97
C ARG A 175 -3.26 13.61 -11.05
N ASP A 176 -4.23 14.34 -10.50
CA ASP A 176 -4.24 15.80 -10.56
C ASP A 176 -3.10 16.38 -9.70
N ARG A 177 -2.76 15.76 -8.56
CA ARG A 177 -1.55 16.09 -7.78
C ARG A 177 -0.26 15.85 -8.55
N LEU A 178 -0.14 14.74 -9.29
CA LEU A 178 1.05 14.47 -10.13
C LEU A 178 1.22 15.52 -11.24
N ARG A 179 0.11 15.89 -11.91
CA ARG A 179 0.11 16.88 -13.00
C ARG A 179 0.38 18.30 -12.53
N ALA A 180 0.00 18.63 -11.30
CA ALA A 180 0.22 19.96 -10.73
C ALA A 180 1.67 20.17 -10.28
N ALA A 181 2.45 19.09 -10.09
CA ALA A 181 3.83 19.17 -9.63
C ALA A 181 4.74 19.81 -10.69
N PRO A 182 5.64 20.73 -10.31
CA PRO A 182 6.64 21.28 -11.22
C PRO A 182 7.61 20.18 -11.65
N GLU A 183 8.11 20.23 -12.88
CA GLU A 183 9.09 19.24 -13.37
C GLU A 183 10.36 19.24 -12.51
N LYS A 184 10.74 18.07 -11.99
CA LYS A 184 11.95 17.80 -11.23
C LYS A 184 12.46 16.39 -11.52
N ASP A 185 13.77 16.19 -11.38
CA ASP A 185 14.36 14.85 -11.48
C ASP A 185 13.85 13.89 -10.40
N ILE A 186 13.54 14.44 -9.21
CA ILE A 186 13.09 13.68 -8.05
C ILE A 186 11.97 14.42 -7.34
N TYR A 187 10.98 13.65 -6.92
CA TYR A 187 9.87 14.09 -6.10
C TYR A 187 9.87 13.39 -4.75
N THR A 188 9.50 14.15 -3.73
CA THR A 188 9.20 13.64 -2.39
C THR A 188 7.80 14.12 -1.97
N GLY A 189 7.38 13.78 -0.76
CA GLY A 189 6.17 14.34 -0.17
C GLY A 189 6.16 15.87 -0.06
N GLU A 190 7.31 16.55 -0.18
CA GLU A 190 7.41 18.02 -0.22
C GLU A 190 6.83 18.60 -1.53
N GLU A 191 7.11 17.95 -2.66
CA GLU A 191 6.63 18.37 -3.97
C GLU A 191 5.26 17.81 -4.32
N ILE A 192 5.04 16.54 -3.96
CA ILE A 192 3.84 15.81 -4.35
C ILE A 192 3.20 15.27 -3.08
N PRO A 193 2.21 15.98 -2.53
CA PRO A 193 1.47 15.53 -1.36
C PRO A 193 0.94 14.11 -1.57
N GLY A 194 1.03 13.27 -0.55
CA GLY A 194 0.57 11.89 -0.56
C GLY A 194 1.60 10.84 -1.00
N LEU A 195 2.82 11.22 -1.42
CA LEU A 195 3.94 10.28 -1.59
C LEU A 195 4.43 9.73 -0.24
N GLY A 196 4.10 10.41 0.87
CA GLY A 196 4.56 10.02 2.19
C GLY A 196 6.07 10.20 2.33
N ALA A 197 6.73 9.17 2.85
CA ALA A 197 8.18 9.12 2.96
C ALA A 197 8.84 8.47 1.73
N CYS A 198 8.08 8.15 0.68
CA CYS A 198 8.63 7.61 -0.57
C CYS A 198 9.24 8.72 -1.45
N ALA A 199 10.09 8.31 -2.37
CA ALA A 199 10.54 9.14 -3.49
C ALA A 199 10.00 8.61 -4.81
N MET A 200 10.07 9.44 -5.84
CA MET A 200 9.67 9.10 -7.20
C MET A 200 10.55 9.85 -8.18
N SER A 201 10.94 9.21 -9.29
CA SER A 201 11.64 9.86 -10.40
C SER A 201 10.66 10.50 -11.38
N GLU A 202 11.14 11.40 -12.25
CA GLU A 202 10.30 11.94 -13.33
C GLU A 202 9.72 10.84 -14.24
N ALA A 203 10.49 9.81 -14.54
CA ALA A 203 10.01 8.68 -15.34
C ALA A 203 8.88 7.88 -14.66
N GLY A 204 8.78 7.96 -13.32
CA GLY A 204 7.74 7.31 -12.54
C GLY A 204 6.46 8.13 -12.34
N ARG A 205 6.47 9.43 -12.69
CA ARG A 205 5.34 10.36 -12.55
C ARG A 205 4.26 10.15 -13.61
#